data_AF-A0AA90SQM9-F1
#
_entry.id   AF-A0AA90SQM9-F1
#
_cell.length_a   1.000
_cell.length_b   1.000
_cell.length_c   1.000
_cell.angle_alpha   90.00
_cell.angle_beta   90.00
_cell.angle_gamma   90.00
#
_symmetry.space_group_name_H-M   'P 1'
#
loop_
_entity.id
_entity.type
_entity.pdbx_description
1 polymer ?
#
loop_
_entity_poly.entity_id
_entity_poly.type
_entity_poly.pdbx_seq_one_letter_code
_entity_poly.pdbx_strand_id
1 'polypeptide(L)'
;MTGGPRFVELATEPRTFVFDINVWLNVADLLGTNAVQSDRERLDRAVAQRPIPDREQPQMDDYRVWRMAASGLFTPSLTAIVYISRSMIKTLYTKLTQPESGPTAETAGLGWTRDEARDFISDAVMSFARLPEHDGFQEPISAVRGGTHQPALDHEDGMVLACALQVGAHFLVTSDSDFNAVRGDRRWKNTLAIVTPGMLTALQRRYGGGAGPSRRYD
;
A
#
# COMPACT_ATOMS: atom_id res chain seq x y z
N MET A 1 16.12 -11.17 30.77
CA MET A 1 14.71 -11.31 30.32
C MET A 1 14.57 -10.61 28.99
N THR A 2 14.57 -11.36 27.89
CA THR A 2 14.53 -10.86 26.52
C THR A 2 13.08 -10.69 26.06
N GLY A 3 12.52 -9.49 26.26
CA GLY A 3 11.21 -9.11 25.73
C GLY A 3 11.30 -8.74 24.26
N GLY A 4 11.29 -9.74 23.38
CA GLY A 4 11.02 -9.51 21.96
C GLY A 4 9.54 -9.16 21.74
N PRO A 5 9.19 -8.42 20.67
CA PRO A 5 7.79 -8.16 20.35
C PRO A 5 7.05 -9.48 20.14
N ARG A 6 6.11 -9.78 21.03
CA ARG A 6 5.13 -10.86 20.85
C ARG A 6 4.16 -10.42 19.76
N PHE A 7 4.42 -10.84 18.52
CA PHE A 7 3.39 -10.78 17.50
C PHE A 7 2.33 -11.83 17.84
N VAL A 8 1.12 -11.34 18.07
CA VAL A 8 -0.12 -12.10 18.19
C VAL A 8 -0.13 -13.16 17.11
N GLU A 9 -0.53 -14.39 17.48
CA GLU A 9 -0.88 -15.46 16.55
C GLU A 9 -1.57 -14.85 15.33
N LEU A 10 -1.04 -15.09 14.13
CA LEU A 10 -1.67 -14.64 12.90
C LEU A 10 -2.95 -15.47 12.74
N ALA A 11 -4.01 -15.06 13.44
CA ALA A 11 -5.34 -15.60 13.30
C ALA A 11 -5.72 -15.63 11.82
N THR A 12 -6.54 -16.59 11.42
CA THR A 12 -7.11 -16.77 10.07
C THR A 12 -7.97 -15.60 9.59
N GLU A 13 -8.00 -14.50 10.34
CA GLU A 13 -8.73 -13.30 10.00
C GLU A 13 -8.04 -12.54 8.86
N PRO A 14 -8.82 -12.03 7.90
CA PRO A 14 -8.27 -11.19 6.85
C PRO A 14 -7.51 -9.98 7.41
N ARG A 15 -6.39 -9.66 6.80
CA ARG A 15 -5.64 -8.44 7.10
C ARG A 15 -6.12 -7.32 6.20
N THR A 16 -6.41 -6.18 6.81
CA THR A 16 -6.89 -4.98 6.13
C THR A 16 -5.71 -4.06 5.84
N PHE A 17 -5.64 -3.58 4.60
CA PHE A 17 -4.56 -2.74 4.09
C PHE A 17 -5.13 -1.44 3.52
N VAL A 18 -4.41 -0.35 3.70
CA VAL A 18 -4.53 0.87 2.91
C VAL A 18 -3.17 1.14 2.30
N PHE A 19 -3.16 1.39 1.00
CA PHE A 19 -1.95 1.76 0.27
C PHE A 19 -1.95 3.27 0.07
N ASP A 20 -0.80 3.88 0.33
CA ASP A 20 -0.49 5.23 -0.10
C ASP A 20 -0.66 5.37 -1.63
N ILE A 21 -1.05 6.56 -2.08
CA ILE A 21 -1.23 6.92 -3.48
C ILE A 21 0.05 6.66 -4.28
N ASN A 22 1.23 6.89 -3.71
CA ASN A 22 2.50 6.61 -4.37
C ASN A 22 2.68 5.13 -4.73
N VAL A 23 2.15 4.21 -3.91
CA VAL A 23 2.16 2.76 -4.22
C VAL A 23 1.31 2.50 -5.47
N TRP A 24 0.12 3.11 -5.57
CA TRP A 24 -0.74 2.97 -6.74
C TRP A 24 -0.12 3.57 -8.00
N LEU A 25 0.56 4.71 -7.89
CA LEU A 25 1.25 5.36 -9.00
C LEU A 25 2.44 4.53 -9.50
N ASN A 26 3.25 3.98 -8.59
CA ASN A 26 4.35 3.09 -8.94
C ASN A 26 3.87 1.83 -9.65
N VAL A 27 2.73 1.27 -9.21
CA VAL A 27 2.09 0.14 -9.88
C VAL A 27 1.58 0.52 -11.27
N ALA A 28 0.95 1.70 -11.41
CA ALA A 28 0.50 2.22 -12.70
C ALA A 28 1.65 2.40 -13.67
N ASP A 29 2.76 3.03 -13.24
CA ASP A 29 3.96 3.24 -14.06
C ASP A 29 4.56 1.92 -14.55
N LEU A 30 4.64 0.91 -13.67
CA LEU A 30 5.17 -0.40 -14.03
C LEU A 30 4.25 -1.21 -14.96
N LEU A 31 2.93 -1.12 -14.79
CA LEU A 31 1.96 -1.81 -15.65
C LEU A 31 1.82 -1.11 -17.01
N GLY A 32 1.84 0.22 -17.03
CA GLY A 32 1.52 1.02 -18.20
C GLY A 32 0.03 1.02 -18.56
N THR A 33 -0.35 1.82 -19.56
CA THR A 33 -1.74 2.11 -19.91
C THR A 33 -2.48 0.97 -20.63
N ASN A 34 -1.75 -0.04 -21.11
CA ASN A 34 -2.31 -1.13 -21.94
C ASN A 34 -1.79 -2.52 -21.53
N ALA A 35 -1.39 -2.72 -20.27
CA ALA A 35 -0.77 -3.97 -19.83
C ALA A 35 -1.69 -5.19 -20.08
N VAL A 36 -1.36 -5.98 -21.10
CA VAL A 36 -2.02 -7.25 -21.34
C VAL A 36 -1.46 -8.32 -20.40
N GLN A 37 -2.10 -9.48 -20.32
CA GLN A 37 -1.69 -10.56 -19.42
C GLN A 37 -0.20 -10.94 -19.58
N SER A 38 0.33 -10.93 -20.81
CA SER A 38 1.75 -11.21 -21.06
C SER A 38 2.72 -10.17 -20.48
N ASP A 39 2.32 -8.90 -20.42
CA ASP A 39 3.14 -7.84 -19.81
C ASP A 39 3.18 -8.02 -18.29
N ARG A 40 2.04 -8.40 -17.70
CA ARG A 40 1.93 -8.74 -16.28
C ARG A 40 2.80 -9.93 -15.92
N GLU A 41 2.79 -11.00 -16.72
CA GLU A 41 3.65 -12.17 -16.49
C GLU A 41 5.14 -11.85 -16.64
N ARG A 42 5.50 -11.00 -17.60
CA ARG A 42 6.88 -10.53 -17.76
C ARG A 42 7.31 -9.72 -16.54
N LEU A 43 6.47 -8.82 -16.07
CA LEU A 43 6.72 -8.01 -14.88
C LEU A 43 6.80 -8.89 -13.62
N ASP A 44 5.87 -9.83 -13.43
CA ASP A 44 5.89 -10.81 -12.34
C ASP A 44 7.23 -11.59 -12.31
N ARG A 45 7.74 -12.03 -13.47
CA ARG A 45 9.05 -12.70 -13.57
C ARG A 45 10.21 -11.78 -13.23
N ALA A 46 10.22 -10.55 -13.75
CA ALA A 46 11.27 -9.58 -13.47
C ALA A 46 11.34 -9.27 -11.98
N VAL A 47 10.18 -9.05 -11.37
CA VAL A 47 10.01 -8.78 -9.95
C VAL A 47 10.44 -9.98 -9.11
N ALA A 48 10.17 -11.22 -9.50
CA ALA A 48 10.63 -12.40 -8.75
C ALA A 48 12.17 -12.53 -8.68
N GLN A 49 12.90 -11.92 -9.61
CA GLN A 49 14.37 -12.00 -9.69
C GLN A 49 15.10 -10.90 -8.93
N ARG A 50 14.39 -9.86 -8.48
CA ARG A 50 14.97 -8.73 -7.75
C ARG A 50 15.18 -9.06 -6.26
N PRO A 51 16.14 -8.42 -5.57
CA PRO A 51 16.27 -8.56 -4.11
C PRO A 51 15.05 -7.97 -3.37
N ILE A 52 14.91 -8.31 -2.09
CA ILE A 52 13.88 -7.76 -1.18
C ILE A 52 14.60 -7.29 0.10
N PRO A 53 14.56 -5.99 0.44
CA PRO A 53 14.01 -4.90 -0.35
C PRO A 53 14.85 -4.61 -1.62
N ASP A 54 14.22 -4.10 -2.67
CA ASP A 54 14.91 -3.56 -3.86
C ASP A 54 15.24 -2.08 -3.63
N ARG A 55 16.52 -1.79 -3.39
CA ARG A 55 16.99 -0.42 -3.16
C ARG A 55 17.22 0.38 -4.44
N GLU A 56 17.38 -0.30 -5.58
CA GLU A 56 17.65 0.34 -6.86
C GLU A 56 16.35 0.70 -7.58
N GLN A 57 15.32 -0.14 -7.44
CA GLN A 57 13.99 0.09 -7.99
C GLN A 57 12.92 -0.20 -6.94
N PRO A 58 12.71 0.71 -5.96
CA PRO A 58 11.73 0.54 -4.89
C PRO A 58 10.30 0.27 -5.39
N GLN A 59 9.93 0.78 -6.57
CA GLN A 59 8.64 0.51 -7.21
C GLN A 59 8.39 -0.98 -7.46
N MET A 60 9.44 -1.81 -7.58
CA MET A 60 9.30 -3.26 -7.70
C MET A 60 8.75 -3.87 -6.41
N ASP A 61 9.09 -3.31 -5.24
CA ASP A 61 8.50 -3.74 -3.96
C ASP A 61 7.03 -3.31 -3.83
N ASP A 62 6.66 -2.13 -4.35
CA ASP A 62 5.26 -1.68 -4.45
C ASP A 62 4.42 -2.62 -5.30
N TYR A 63 4.96 -3.03 -6.45
CA TYR A 63 4.29 -4.00 -7.30
C TYR A 63 4.14 -5.37 -6.63
N ARG A 64 5.15 -5.85 -5.89
CA ARG A 64 5.04 -7.12 -5.14
C ARG A 64 3.91 -7.09 -4.15
N VAL A 65 3.85 -6.06 -3.30
CA VAL A 65 2.79 -5.96 -2.28
C VAL A 65 1.42 -5.82 -2.94
N TRP A 66 1.32 -5.05 -4.02
CA TRP A 66 0.09 -4.91 -4.80
C TRP A 66 -0.35 -6.26 -5.39
N ARG A 67 0.53 -7.00 -6.07
CA ARG A 67 0.21 -8.30 -6.67
C ARG A 67 -0.22 -9.33 -5.64
N MET A 68 0.46 -9.37 -4.50
CA MET A 68 0.07 -10.25 -3.39
C MET A 68 -1.34 -9.90 -2.91
N ALA A 69 -1.59 -8.63 -2.59
CA ALA A 69 -2.90 -8.21 -2.10
C ALA A 69 -4.02 -8.42 -3.12
N ALA A 70 -3.76 -8.15 -4.40
CA ALA A 70 -4.69 -8.35 -5.51
C ALA A 70 -5.04 -9.83 -5.76
N SER A 71 -4.16 -10.76 -5.41
CA SER A 71 -4.47 -12.21 -5.44
C SER A 71 -5.47 -12.64 -4.37
N GLY A 72 -5.79 -11.76 -3.42
CA GLY A 72 -6.57 -12.05 -2.23
C GLY A 72 -5.76 -12.73 -1.13
N LEU A 73 -4.50 -13.13 -1.37
CA LEU A 73 -3.64 -13.80 -0.39
C LEU A 73 -2.43 -12.94 -0.02
N PHE A 74 -2.33 -12.61 1.26
CA PHE A 74 -1.13 -11.99 1.84
C PHE A 74 -0.07 -13.04 2.21
N THR A 75 -0.49 -14.17 2.76
CA THR A 75 0.33 -15.38 2.97
C THR A 75 -0.53 -16.60 2.64
N PRO A 76 0.01 -17.83 2.56
CA PRO A 76 -0.81 -19.03 2.29
C PRO A 76 -2.01 -19.22 3.21
N SER A 77 -2.00 -18.62 4.41
CA SER A 77 -3.07 -18.74 5.41
C SER A 77 -3.73 -17.40 5.77
N LEU A 78 -3.41 -16.30 5.08
CA LEU A 78 -3.96 -14.97 5.38
C LEU A 78 -4.50 -14.29 4.14
N THR A 79 -5.77 -13.91 4.19
CA THR A 79 -6.44 -13.11 3.16
C THR A 79 -6.06 -11.63 3.30
N ALA A 80 -5.91 -10.94 2.17
CA ALA A 80 -5.76 -9.48 2.13
C ALA A 80 -7.10 -8.81 1.75
N ILE A 81 -7.47 -7.76 2.46
CA ILE A 81 -8.55 -6.84 2.07
C ILE A 81 -7.94 -5.45 1.93
N VAL A 82 -8.00 -4.90 0.72
CA VAL A 82 -7.47 -3.56 0.44
C VAL A 82 -8.62 -2.57 0.41
N TYR A 83 -8.47 -1.46 1.12
CA TYR A 83 -9.40 -0.33 1.08
C TYR A 83 -8.79 0.87 0.37
N ILE A 84 -9.64 1.63 -0.31
CA ILE A 84 -9.32 2.91 -0.90
C ILE A 84 -10.50 3.87 -0.75
N SER A 85 -10.24 5.14 -0.41
CA SER A 85 -11.31 6.15 -0.30
C SER A 85 -11.62 6.81 -1.65
N ARG A 86 -12.81 7.41 -1.80
CA ARG A 86 -13.14 8.16 -3.02
C ARG A 86 -12.24 9.37 -3.23
N SER A 87 -11.82 10.03 -2.16
CA SER A 87 -10.90 11.17 -2.24
C SER A 87 -9.55 10.72 -2.80
N MET A 88 -9.01 9.58 -2.32
CA MET A 88 -7.79 8.99 -2.89
C MET A 88 -7.96 8.61 -4.36
N ILE A 89 -9.11 8.06 -4.77
CA ILE A 89 -9.38 7.77 -6.19
C ILE A 89 -9.34 9.05 -7.04
N LYS A 90 -9.94 10.15 -6.56
CA LYS A 90 -9.91 11.44 -7.26
C LYS A 90 -8.49 12.00 -7.37
N THR A 91 -7.71 11.92 -6.28
CA THR A 91 -6.31 12.35 -6.28
C THR A 91 -5.49 11.47 -7.23
N LEU A 92 -5.63 10.15 -7.17
CA LEU A 92 -4.97 9.21 -8.06
C LEU A 92 -5.30 9.50 -9.52
N TYR A 93 -6.57 9.67 -9.87
CA TYR A 93 -6.96 10.06 -11.23
C TYR A 93 -6.28 11.37 -11.68
N THR A 94 -6.24 12.36 -10.78
CA THR A 94 -5.58 13.64 -11.06
C THR A 94 -4.08 13.42 -11.34
N LYS A 95 -3.38 12.68 -10.48
CA LYS A 95 -1.95 12.36 -10.61
C LYS A 95 -1.65 11.55 -11.88
N LEU A 96 -2.48 10.57 -12.23
CA LEU A 96 -2.31 9.81 -13.47
C LEU A 96 -2.37 10.71 -14.71
N THR A 97 -3.27 11.70 -14.70
CA THR A 97 -3.47 12.62 -15.85
C THR A 97 -2.61 13.88 -15.84
N GLN A 98 -1.89 14.16 -14.75
CA GLN A 98 -0.93 15.25 -14.69
C GLN A 98 0.26 14.98 -15.61
N PRO A 99 0.88 16.00 -16.22
CA PRO A 99 2.02 15.80 -17.11
C PRO A 99 3.21 15.17 -16.37
N GLU A 100 4.00 14.36 -17.07
CA GLU A 100 5.21 13.73 -16.51
C GLU A 100 6.18 14.76 -15.92
N SER A 101 6.29 15.93 -16.58
CA SER A 101 7.06 17.06 -16.10
C SER A 101 6.14 18.16 -15.58
N GLY A 102 6.11 18.35 -14.26
CA GLY A 102 5.46 19.49 -13.60
C GLY A 102 6.49 20.52 -13.09
N PRO A 103 6.06 21.77 -12.80
CA PRO A 103 6.91 22.76 -12.15
C PRO A 103 7.40 22.35 -10.75
N THR A 104 6.67 21.44 -10.09
CA THR A 104 7.04 20.80 -8.81
C THR A 104 6.78 19.29 -8.88
N ALA A 105 7.42 18.51 -8.00
CA ALA A 105 7.15 17.08 -7.87
C ALA A 105 5.67 16.78 -7.56
N GLU A 106 5.00 17.65 -6.79
CA GLU A 106 3.57 17.52 -6.48
C GLU A 106 2.65 17.70 -7.70
N THR A 107 3.12 18.38 -8.73
CA THR A 107 2.38 18.65 -9.97
C THR A 107 2.78 17.75 -11.15
N ALA A 108 3.76 16.88 -10.92
CA ALA A 108 4.17 15.85 -11.86
C ALA A 108 3.29 14.60 -11.70
N GLY A 109 3.00 13.94 -12.81
CA GLY A 109 2.16 12.76 -12.90
C GLY A 109 2.71 11.73 -13.87
N LEU A 110 1.83 10.92 -14.48
CA LEU A 110 2.21 9.93 -15.50
C LEU A 110 1.89 10.37 -16.94
N GLY A 111 1.30 11.54 -17.13
CA GLY A 111 0.97 12.08 -18.45
C GLY A 111 -0.14 11.32 -19.18
N TRP A 112 -0.89 10.46 -18.51
CA TRP A 112 -1.90 9.62 -19.14
C TRP A 112 -3.10 10.44 -19.62
N THR A 113 -3.77 9.94 -20.65
CA THR A 113 -5.07 10.46 -21.03
C THR A 113 -6.12 10.16 -19.97
N ARG A 114 -7.22 10.91 -20.00
CA ARG A 114 -8.35 10.71 -19.09
C ARG A 114 -8.97 9.31 -19.17
N ASP A 115 -8.98 8.72 -20.37
CA ASP A 115 -9.55 7.39 -20.58
C ASP A 115 -8.61 6.31 -20.05
N GLU A 116 -7.29 6.41 -20.31
CA GLU A 116 -6.30 5.49 -19.73
C GLU A 116 -6.32 5.50 -18.19
N ALA A 117 -6.42 6.68 -17.58
CA ALA A 117 -6.54 6.81 -16.13
C ALA A 117 -7.85 6.20 -15.60
N ARG A 118 -8.95 6.34 -16.33
CA ARG A 118 -10.25 5.76 -15.95
C ARG A 118 -10.19 4.24 -16.02
N ASP A 119 -9.63 3.69 -17.09
CA ASP A 119 -9.54 2.25 -17.33
C ASP A 119 -8.64 1.61 -16.27
N PHE A 120 -7.50 2.21 -15.93
CA PHE A 120 -6.66 1.72 -14.83
C PHE A 120 -7.40 1.72 -13.48
N ILE A 121 -8.11 2.80 -13.15
CA ILE A 121 -8.88 2.84 -11.89
C ILE A 121 -9.97 1.77 -11.88
N SER A 122 -10.71 1.61 -12.98
CA SER A 122 -11.74 0.57 -13.10
C SER A 122 -11.16 -0.83 -12.96
N ASP A 123 -10.14 -1.14 -13.74
CA ASP A 123 -9.73 -2.50 -14.02
C ASP A 123 -8.63 -3.00 -13.09
N ALA A 124 -7.78 -2.09 -12.59
CA ALA A 124 -6.70 -2.41 -11.66
C ALA A 124 -7.06 -2.06 -10.22
N VAL A 125 -7.64 -0.90 -9.95
CA VAL A 125 -7.90 -0.47 -8.56
C VAL A 125 -9.23 -1.04 -8.05
N MET A 126 -10.32 -0.74 -8.74
CA MET A 126 -11.68 -1.08 -8.31
C MET A 126 -12.03 -2.56 -8.49
N SER A 127 -11.24 -3.31 -9.26
CA SER A 127 -11.42 -4.75 -9.43
C SER A 127 -11.10 -5.56 -8.17
N PHE A 128 -10.34 -4.99 -7.21
CA PHE A 128 -10.07 -5.68 -5.93
C PHE A 128 -10.07 -4.77 -4.69
N ALA A 129 -9.82 -3.47 -4.82
CA ALA A 129 -9.91 -2.55 -3.68
C ALA A 129 -11.38 -2.23 -3.36
N ARG A 130 -11.68 -2.16 -2.07
CA ARG A 130 -13.02 -1.88 -1.55
C ARG A 130 -13.14 -0.42 -1.14
N LEU A 131 -14.32 0.15 -1.40
CA LEU A 131 -14.71 1.41 -0.77
C LEU A 131 -15.18 1.15 0.67
N PRO A 132 -14.88 2.04 1.62
CA PRO A 132 -15.53 2.05 2.92
C PRO A 132 -17.06 2.18 2.76
N GLU A 133 -17.83 1.51 3.64
CA GLU A 133 -19.31 1.57 3.62
C GLU A 133 -19.86 2.98 3.89
N HIS A 134 -19.10 3.79 4.64
CA HIS A 134 -19.39 5.20 4.85
C HIS A 134 -18.33 6.04 4.17
N ASP A 135 -18.71 6.82 3.16
CA ASP A 135 -17.82 7.79 2.50
C ASP A 135 -17.78 9.12 3.28
N GLY A 136 -17.82 9.01 4.61
CA GLY A 136 -17.90 10.12 5.54
C GLY A 136 -16.55 10.81 5.69
N PHE A 137 -16.11 11.51 4.65
CA PHE A 137 -15.14 12.58 4.86
C PHE A 137 -15.85 13.75 5.56
N GLN A 138 -15.76 13.78 6.88
CA GLN A 138 -15.65 15.06 7.58
C GLN A 138 -14.15 15.36 7.66
N GLU A 139 -13.64 16.10 6.68
CA GLU A 139 -12.33 16.79 6.65
C GLU A 139 -11.11 16.11 7.32
N PRO A 140 -10.04 15.79 6.57
CA PRO A 140 -8.76 15.49 7.19
C PRO A 140 -8.15 16.85 7.56
N ILE A 141 -8.42 17.36 8.76
CA ILE A 141 -7.62 18.38 9.50
C ILE A 141 -8.29 18.62 10.86
N SER A 142 -9.62 18.60 10.93
CA SER A 142 -10.37 18.99 12.13
C SER A 142 -10.78 17.82 13.04
N ALA A 143 -10.83 16.58 12.55
CA ALA A 143 -11.19 15.40 13.38
C ALA A 143 -10.02 14.78 14.17
N VAL A 144 -8.77 15.16 13.88
CA VAL A 144 -7.58 14.89 14.75
C VAL A 144 -7.37 16.06 15.72
N ARG A 145 -8.43 16.78 16.10
CA ARG A 145 -8.40 17.82 17.14
C ARG A 145 -8.28 17.17 18.51
N GLY A 146 -7.04 16.95 18.93
CA GLY A 146 -6.74 16.44 20.27
C GLY A 146 -5.30 16.66 20.76
N GLY A 147 -4.51 17.54 20.13
CA GLY A 147 -3.21 17.90 20.70
C GLY A 147 -2.30 18.70 19.77
N THR A 148 -1.51 19.59 20.35
CA THR A 148 -0.52 20.51 19.76
C THR A 148 0.69 19.85 19.10
N HIS A 149 0.61 18.54 18.80
CA HIS A 149 1.69 17.73 18.23
C HIS A 149 1.09 16.84 17.14
N GLN A 150 0.73 17.47 16.02
CA GLN A 150 0.27 16.77 14.83
C GLN A 150 1.48 16.51 13.91
N PRO A 151 1.64 15.31 13.36
CA PRO A 151 2.58 15.10 12.27
C PRO A 151 2.17 16.04 11.13
N ALA A 152 3.12 16.80 10.59
CA ALA A 152 2.89 17.70 9.47
C ALA A 152 2.75 16.88 8.18
N LEU A 153 1.66 16.12 8.08
CA LEU A 153 1.26 15.44 6.86
C LEU A 153 0.61 16.48 5.94
N ASP A 154 0.88 16.35 4.65
CA ASP A 154 0.16 17.13 3.67
C ASP A 154 -1.31 16.64 3.55
N HIS A 155 -2.08 17.26 2.66
CA HIS A 155 -3.49 16.88 2.47
C HIS A 155 -3.62 15.45 1.93
N GLU A 156 -2.71 15.01 1.06
CA GLU A 156 -2.72 13.68 0.45
C GLU A 156 -2.51 12.60 1.51
N ASP A 157 -1.43 12.73 2.28
CA ASP A 157 -1.06 11.84 3.36
C ASP A 157 -2.10 11.82 4.49
N GLY A 158 -2.63 13.00 4.82
CA GLY A 158 -3.73 13.13 5.79
C GLY A 158 -4.96 12.33 5.39
N MET A 159 -5.28 12.27 4.10
CA MET A 159 -6.39 11.44 3.60
C MET A 159 -6.09 9.94 3.69
N VAL A 160 -4.87 9.52 3.37
CA VAL A 160 -4.44 8.12 3.47
C VAL A 160 -4.53 7.64 4.93
N LEU A 161 -4.00 8.43 5.86
CA LEU A 161 -4.07 8.11 7.29
C LEU A 161 -5.52 8.04 7.79
N ALA A 162 -6.35 9.01 7.43
CA ALA A 162 -7.76 9.03 7.83
C ALA A 162 -8.51 7.79 7.31
N CYS A 163 -8.30 7.40 6.05
CA CYS A 163 -8.88 6.19 5.49
C CYS A 163 -8.46 4.95 6.27
N ALA A 164 -7.16 4.80 6.56
CA ALA A 164 -6.62 3.69 7.32
C ALA A 164 -7.24 3.58 8.72
N LEU A 165 -7.40 4.69 9.43
CA LEU A 165 -8.03 4.71 10.74
C LEU A 165 -9.53 4.36 10.67
N GLN A 166 -10.23 4.89 9.67
CA GLN A 166 -11.67 4.68 9.51
C GLN A 166 -12.03 3.22 9.24
N VAL A 167 -11.25 2.53 8.40
CA VAL A 167 -11.51 1.12 8.08
C VAL A 167 -10.92 0.15 9.10
N GLY A 168 -10.29 0.65 10.16
CA GLY A 168 -9.54 -0.18 11.11
C GLY A 168 -8.44 -0.97 10.40
N ALA A 169 -7.68 -0.31 9.53
CA ALA A 169 -6.62 -0.96 8.77
C ALA A 169 -5.57 -1.54 9.72
N HIS A 170 -5.15 -2.77 9.45
CA HIS A 170 -4.01 -3.36 10.14
C HIS A 170 -2.70 -2.74 9.64
N PHE A 171 -2.62 -2.48 8.33
CA PHE A 171 -1.41 -1.98 7.68
C PHE A 171 -1.71 -0.75 6.83
N LEU A 172 -0.90 0.30 7.02
CA LEU A 172 -0.74 1.38 6.05
C LEU A 172 0.60 1.17 5.37
N VAL A 173 0.56 0.95 4.06
CA VAL A 173 1.75 0.68 3.25
C VAL A 173 2.19 1.96 2.56
N THR A 174 3.38 2.45 2.91
CA THR A 174 3.96 3.69 2.38
C THR A 174 5.49 3.63 2.45
N SER A 175 6.15 4.24 1.48
CA SER A 175 7.59 4.53 1.53
C SER A 175 7.89 5.97 1.96
N ASP A 176 6.85 6.77 2.20
CA ASP A 176 6.98 8.18 2.54
C ASP A 176 7.53 8.36 3.96
N SER A 177 8.58 9.17 4.06
CA SER A 177 9.25 9.47 5.32
C SER A 177 8.40 10.34 6.25
N ASP A 178 7.40 11.06 5.75
CA ASP A 178 6.56 11.95 6.54
C ASP A 178 5.69 11.18 7.54
N PHE A 179 5.39 9.92 7.22
CA PHE A 179 4.74 8.99 8.15
C PHE A 179 5.66 8.48 9.28
N ASN A 180 6.96 8.80 9.30
CA ASN A 180 7.84 8.44 10.42
C ASN A 180 7.38 9.04 11.75
N ALA A 181 6.86 10.28 11.72
CA ALA A 181 6.32 10.94 12.90
C ALA A 181 5.08 10.21 13.43
N VAL A 182 4.21 9.72 12.54
CA VAL A 182 3.03 8.92 12.90
C VAL A 182 3.46 7.56 13.48
N ARG A 183 4.46 6.90 12.87
CA ARG A 183 5.00 5.60 13.31
C ARG A 183 5.62 5.66 14.71
N GLY A 184 6.24 6.78 15.06
CA GLY A 184 6.83 7.02 16.38
C GLY A 184 5.81 7.32 17.49
N ASP A 185 4.59 7.70 17.13
CA ASP A 185 3.55 8.12 18.07
C ASP A 185 2.86 6.92 18.73
N ARG A 186 2.88 6.91 20.07
CA ARG A 186 2.29 5.85 20.89
C ARG A 186 0.77 5.73 20.73
N ARG A 187 0.08 6.80 20.30
CA ARG A 187 -1.37 6.80 20.06
C ARG A 187 -1.77 5.78 18.99
N TRP A 188 -0.94 5.59 17.97
CA TRP A 188 -1.27 4.80 16.78
C TRP A 188 -0.58 3.44 16.76
N LYS A 189 0.53 3.29 17.49
CA LYS A 189 1.42 2.12 17.44
C LYS A 189 0.74 0.78 17.73
N ASN A 190 -0.38 0.77 18.44
CA ASN A 190 -1.14 -0.44 18.76
C ASN A 190 -2.37 -0.66 17.86
N THR A 191 -2.70 0.29 16.98
CA THR A 191 -3.91 0.27 16.15
C THR A 191 -3.58 0.10 14.67
N LEU A 192 -2.49 0.73 14.20
CA LEU A 192 -2.12 0.76 12.79
C LEU A 192 -0.61 0.55 12.63
N ALA A 193 -0.22 -0.46 11.84
CA ALA A 193 1.18 -0.69 11.49
C ALA A 193 1.52 0.07 10.18
N ILE A 194 2.35 1.10 10.31
CA ILE A 194 2.93 1.80 9.15
C ILE A 194 4.19 1.05 8.72
N VAL A 195 4.19 0.57 7.48
CA VAL A 195 5.24 -0.31 6.95
C VAL A 195 5.60 0.07 5.52
N THR A 196 6.87 -0.13 5.16
CA THR A 196 7.27 -0.04 3.76
C THR A 196 6.88 -1.31 3.00
N PRO A 197 6.64 -1.23 1.68
CA PRO A 197 6.41 -2.38 0.82
C PRO A 197 7.48 -3.47 0.97
N GLY A 198 8.76 -3.07 1.02
CA GLY A 198 9.88 -4.00 1.20
C GLY A 198 9.89 -4.69 2.58
N MET A 199 9.52 -3.97 3.65
CA MET A 199 9.35 -4.59 4.97
C MET A 199 8.23 -5.63 4.98
N LEU A 200 7.11 -5.31 4.35
CA LEU A 200 5.94 -6.18 4.32
C LEU A 200 6.21 -7.45 3.48
N THR A 201 6.90 -7.30 2.37
CA THR A 201 7.37 -8.43 1.54
C THR A 201 8.38 -9.31 2.29
N ALA A 202 9.30 -8.71 3.06
CA ALA A 202 10.25 -9.47 3.88
C ALA A 202 9.55 -10.28 4.99
N LEU A 203 8.52 -9.70 5.62
CA LEU A 203 7.68 -10.41 6.60
C LEU A 203 6.93 -11.58 5.95
N GLN A 204 6.34 -11.35 4.77
CA GLN A 204 5.65 -12.39 4.01
C GLN A 204 6.59 -13.55 3.64
N ARG A 205 7.81 -13.30 3.17
CA ARG A 205 8.77 -14.37 2.89
C ARG A 205 9.14 -15.17 4.14
N ARG A 206 9.31 -14.48 5.28
CA ARG A 206 9.70 -15.10 6.55
C ARG A 206 8.60 -15.98 7.15
N TYR A 207 7.34 -15.62 6.96
CA TYR A 207 6.20 -16.27 7.65
C TYR A 207 5.22 -17.00 6.70
N GLY A 208 5.17 -16.62 5.43
CA GLY A 208 4.42 -17.29 4.37
C GLY A 208 5.19 -18.45 3.71
N GLY A 209 6.50 -18.56 3.97
CA GLY A 209 7.36 -19.66 3.52
C GLY A 209 7.44 -20.81 4.52
N GLY A 210 6.29 -21.38 4.91
CA GLY A 210 6.20 -22.58 5.73
C GLY A 210 6.55 -23.87 4.98
N ALA A 211 7.71 -23.94 4.34
CA ALA A 211 8.46 -25.17 4.23
C ALA A 211 9.70 -24.97 5.10
N GLY A 212 9.59 -25.35 6.39
CA GLY A 212 10.77 -25.49 7.23
C GLY A 212 11.78 -26.42 6.54
N PRO A 213 13.09 -26.36 6.89
CA PRO A 213 14.02 -27.37 6.43
C PRO A 213 13.43 -28.73 6.82
N SER A 214 13.18 -29.57 5.81
CA SER A 214 12.83 -30.95 6.02
C SER A 214 13.94 -31.54 6.88
N ARG A 215 13.67 -31.74 8.17
CA ARG A 215 14.42 -32.72 8.94
C ARG A 215 14.17 -34.04 8.23
N ARG A 216 15.13 -34.44 7.40
CA ARG A 216 15.32 -35.85 7.08
C ARG A 216 15.46 -36.55 8.43
N TYR A 217 14.44 -37.32 8.78
CA TYR A 217 14.67 -38.41 9.69
C TYR A 217 15.45 -39.43 8.88
N ASP A 218 16.74 -39.54 9.18
CA ASP A 218 17.52 -40.74 8.89
C ASP A 218 16.99 -41.90 9.75
#